data_AF-A0A2T0FLU5-F1
#
_entry.id   AF-A0A2T0FLU5-F1
#
_cell.length_a   1.000
_cell.length_b   1.000
_cell.length_c   1.000
_cell.angle_alpha   90.00
_cell.angle_beta   90.00
_cell.angle_gamma   90.00
#
_symmetry.space_group_name_H-M   'P 1'
#
loop_
_entity.id
_entity.type
_entity.pdbx_description
1 polymer ?
#
loop_
_entity_poly.entity_id
_entity_poly.type
_entity_poly.pdbx_seq_one_letter_code
_entity_poly.pdbx_strand_id
1 'polypeptide(L)'
;MKLHPIPGFVVKTRTAQGEKCFINLCSDEQVPQPDTLDASEIVLRIQQNVDWIVPIVVSPERTNRDKAGNPSRVWDCCMNPQVLNIGVVESGIKLLTIETCLELVEDAAGVQLDRQYSIPKMKSKGQLSNTEVSDESFAKPKTLEDMLAVSEAPVAPSSKPAVLIEELSETKQDYSHHIV
;
A
#
# COMPACT_ATOMS: atom_id res chain seq x y z
N MET A 1 -8.99 12.01 -12.68
CA MET A 1 -10.25 11.72 -11.98
C MET A 1 -10.11 11.76 -10.45
N LYS A 2 -11.22 11.89 -9.72
CA LYS A 2 -11.26 11.82 -8.24
C LYS A 2 -12.08 10.61 -7.82
N LEU A 3 -11.50 9.76 -6.98
CA LEU A 3 -12.18 8.58 -6.48
C LEU A 3 -13.10 8.95 -5.30
N HIS A 4 -14.21 8.24 -5.20
CA HIS A 4 -15.20 8.23 -4.12
C HIS A 4 -15.39 6.80 -3.58
N PRO A 5 -14.36 6.25 -2.89
CA PRO A 5 -14.33 4.83 -2.60
C PRO A 5 -15.44 4.39 -1.65
N ILE A 6 -16.00 3.21 -1.93
CA ILE A 6 -16.95 2.49 -1.09
C ILE A 6 -16.17 1.52 -0.19
N PRO A 7 -16.40 1.52 1.14
CA PRO A 7 -15.76 0.59 2.06
C PRO A 7 -16.07 -0.89 1.77
N GLY A 8 -15.03 -1.72 1.66
CA GLY A 8 -15.12 -3.17 1.56
C GLY A 8 -14.82 -3.85 2.89
N PHE A 9 -13.54 -4.15 3.12
CA PHE A 9 -13.05 -4.75 4.36
C PHE A 9 -11.65 -4.25 4.72
N VAL A 10 -11.18 -4.60 5.92
CA VAL A 10 -9.87 -4.15 6.42
C VAL A 10 -8.94 -5.31 6.66
N VAL A 11 -7.69 -5.15 6.28
CA VAL A 11 -6.57 -5.99 6.70
C VAL A 11 -5.81 -5.26 7.79
N LYS A 12 -5.60 -5.92 8.93
CA LYS A 12 -4.79 -5.42 10.04
C LYS A 12 -3.51 -6.24 10.12
N THR A 13 -2.38 -5.58 9.99
CA THR A 13 -1.04 -6.17 10.07
C THR A 13 -0.10 -5.29 10.90
N ARG A 14 1.20 -5.57 10.86
CA ARG A 14 2.25 -4.75 11.44
C ARG A 14 3.39 -4.52 10.46
N THR A 15 4.16 -3.46 10.66
CA THR A 15 5.46 -3.34 10.01
C THR A 15 6.47 -4.28 10.65
N ALA A 16 7.61 -4.51 9.99
CA ALA A 16 8.76 -5.21 10.57
C ALA A 16 9.26 -4.58 11.88
N GLN A 17 9.04 -3.27 12.07
CA GLN A 17 9.34 -2.52 13.29
C GLN A 17 8.25 -2.65 14.38
N GLY A 18 7.19 -3.43 14.11
CA GLY A 18 6.11 -3.71 15.05
C GLY A 18 4.99 -2.67 15.09
N GLU A 19 5.04 -1.65 14.23
CA GLU A 19 4.02 -0.60 14.15
C GLU A 19 2.70 -1.17 13.66
N LYS A 20 1.58 -0.69 14.20
CA LYS A 20 0.25 -1.20 13.85
C LYS A 20 -0.23 -0.61 12.53
N CYS A 21 -0.57 -1.46 11.57
CA CYS A 21 -1.03 -1.03 10.25
C CYS A 21 -2.44 -1.52 9.95
N PHE A 22 -3.20 -0.72 9.21
CA PHE A 22 -4.48 -1.09 8.62
C PHE A 22 -4.47 -0.74 7.13
N ILE A 23 -4.93 -1.66 6.30
CA ILE A 23 -5.14 -1.44 4.87
C ILE A 23 -6.62 -1.63 4.62
N ASN A 24 -7.29 -0.58 4.18
CA ASN A 24 -8.68 -0.63 3.77
C ASN A 24 -8.74 -1.09 2.31
N LEU A 25 -9.34 -2.25 2.06
CA LEU A 25 -9.69 -2.66 0.71
C LEU A 25 -11.06 -2.08 0.40
N CYS A 26 -11.07 -1.12 -0.52
CA CYS A 26 -12.25 -0.36 -0.92
C CYS A 26 -12.41 -0.39 -2.45
N SER A 27 -13.53 0.12 -2.94
CA SER A 27 -13.83 0.06 -4.37
C SER A 27 -14.41 1.33 -4.95
N ASP A 28 -14.11 1.58 -6.21
CA ASP A 28 -14.71 2.64 -7.02
C ASP A 28 -14.84 2.15 -8.46
N GLU A 29 -15.96 2.45 -9.12
CA GLU A 29 -16.23 2.03 -10.50
C GLU A 29 -15.30 2.70 -11.52
N GLN A 30 -14.69 3.83 -11.17
CA GLN A 30 -13.73 4.53 -12.01
C GLN A 30 -12.38 3.80 -12.09
N VAL A 31 -12.07 2.89 -11.15
CA VAL A 31 -10.88 2.06 -11.27
C VAL A 31 -11.15 0.96 -12.31
N PRO A 32 -10.31 0.80 -13.35
CA PRO A 32 -10.53 -0.18 -14.40
C PRO A 32 -10.60 -1.61 -13.88
N GLN A 33 -11.33 -2.46 -14.61
CA GLN A 33 -11.36 -3.90 -14.36
C GLN A 33 -10.08 -4.58 -14.86
N PRO A 34 -9.69 -5.70 -14.24
CA PRO A 34 -8.70 -6.60 -14.84
C PRO A 34 -9.19 -7.15 -16.19
N ASP A 35 -8.29 -7.81 -16.92
CA ASP A 35 -8.57 -8.37 -18.24
C ASP A 35 -9.61 -9.51 -18.23
N THR A 36 -9.73 -10.22 -17.11
CA THR A 36 -10.77 -11.21 -16.86
C THR A 36 -11.34 -11.09 -15.44
N LEU A 37 -12.63 -11.39 -15.33
CA LEU A 37 -13.39 -11.49 -14.08
C LEU A 37 -13.98 -12.90 -13.90
N ASP A 38 -13.62 -13.85 -14.77
CA ASP A 38 -14.03 -15.25 -14.63
C ASP A 38 -13.18 -15.91 -13.55
N ALA A 39 -13.83 -16.28 -12.43
CA ALA A 39 -13.19 -16.92 -11.30
C ALA A 39 -12.39 -18.18 -11.66
N SER A 40 -12.92 -19.01 -12.58
CA SER A 40 -12.26 -20.26 -12.98
C SER A 40 -11.01 -19.97 -13.80
N GLU A 41 -11.08 -18.98 -14.69
CA GLU A 41 -9.91 -18.53 -15.45
C GLU A 41 -8.83 -17.94 -14.53
N ILE A 42 -9.22 -17.09 -13.59
CA ILE A 42 -8.28 -16.46 -12.64
C ILE A 42 -7.59 -17.55 -11.80
N VAL A 43 -8.35 -18.50 -11.25
CA VAL A 43 -7.79 -19.60 -10.46
C VAL A 43 -6.83 -20.44 -11.30
N LEU A 44 -7.15 -20.72 -12.57
CA LEU A 44 -6.26 -21.45 -13.46
C LEU A 44 -4.96 -20.66 -13.71
N ARG A 45 -5.04 -19.35 -13.94
CA ARG A 45 -3.85 -18.50 -14.11
C ARG A 45 -2.96 -18.53 -12.88
N ILE A 46 -3.53 -18.40 -11.69
CA ILE A 46 -2.80 -18.51 -10.41
C ILE A 46 -2.08 -19.86 -10.31
N GLN A 47 -2.76 -20.97 -10.63
CA GLN A 47 -2.17 -22.32 -10.60
C GLN A 47 -1.05 -22.52 -11.62
N GLN A 48 -1.11 -21.80 -12.74
CA GLN A 48 -0.12 -21.87 -13.81
C GLN A 48 0.99 -20.82 -13.69
N ASN A 49 1.03 -20.04 -12.60
CA ASN A 49 1.92 -18.88 -12.44
C ASN A 49 1.84 -17.90 -13.62
N VAL A 50 0.62 -17.71 -14.15
CA VAL A 50 0.32 -16.68 -15.14
C VAL A 50 -0.26 -15.48 -14.41
N ASP A 51 0.23 -14.28 -14.73
CA ASP A 51 -0.20 -13.07 -14.06
C ASP A 51 -1.67 -12.76 -14.35
N TRP A 52 -2.38 -12.38 -13.28
CA TRP A 52 -3.67 -11.71 -13.34
C TRP A 52 -3.49 -10.35 -12.65
N ILE A 53 -3.42 -9.30 -13.46
CA ILE A 53 -3.06 -7.96 -12.99
C ILE A 53 -4.33 -7.22 -12.59
N VAL A 54 -4.42 -6.86 -11.31
CA VAL A 54 -5.52 -6.06 -10.77
C VAL A 54 -5.10 -4.59 -10.67
N PRO A 55 -5.76 -3.65 -11.38
CA PRO A 55 -5.54 -2.23 -11.18
C PRO A 55 -5.96 -1.80 -9.76
N ILE A 56 -5.01 -1.28 -8.98
CA ILE A 56 -5.22 -0.84 -7.60
C ILE A 56 -4.58 0.53 -7.41
N VAL A 57 -5.32 1.45 -6.80
CA VAL A 57 -4.81 2.76 -6.38
C VAL A 57 -4.55 2.74 -4.89
N VAL A 58 -3.30 3.00 -4.49
CA VAL A 58 -2.93 3.13 -3.08
C VAL A 58 -3.03 4.60 -2.68
N SER A 59 -3.73 4.89 -1.57
CA SER A 59 -3.76 6.24 -1.02
C SER A 59 -2.44 6.63 -0.37
N PRO A 60 -2.17 7.94 -0.19
CA PRO A 60 -1.17 8.38 0.78
C PRO A 60 -1.44 7.80 2.17
N GLU A 61 -0.38 7.61 2.94
CA GLU A 61 -0.49 7.17 4.33
C GLU A 61 -1.30 8.16 5.17
N ARG A 62 -2.13 7.64 6.07
CA ARG A 62 -2.80 8.40 7.12
C ARG A 62 -2.51 7.83 8.49
N THR A 63 -2.34 8.69 9.48
CA THR A 63 -2.26 8.27 10.88
C THR A 63 -3.65 8.19 11.51
N ASN A 64 -3.90 7.12 12.26
CA ASN A 64 -5.10 6.94 13.09
C ASN A 64 -4.69 6.55 14.51
N ARG A 65 -5.51 6.84 15.52
CA ARG A 65 -5.27 6.44 16.91
C ARG A 65 -6.34 5.45 17.37
N ASP A 66 -5.93 4.42 18.10
CA ASP A 66 -6.89 3.55 18.78
C ASP A 66 -7.46 4.20 20.05
N LYS A 67 -8.39 3.51 20.72
CA LYS A 67 -9.02 4.00 21.96
C LYS A 67 -8.03 4.25 23.10
N ALA A 68 -6.87 3.59 23.08
CA ALA A 68 -5.80 3.78 24.05
C ALA A 68 -4.79 4.86 23.61
N GLY A 69 -5.07 5.57 22.50
CA GLY A 69 -4.22 6.64 21.99
C GLY A 69 -3.03 6.18 21.15
N ASN A 70 -2.83 4.87 20.98
CA ASN A 70 -1.68 4.35 20.24
C ASN A 70 -1.83 4.65 18.75
N PRO A 71 -0.77 5.16 18.09
CA PRO A 71 -0.80 5.43 16.67
C PRO A 71 -0.90 4.14 15.87
N SER A 72 -1.49 4.26 14.69
CA SER A 72 -1.55 3.25 13.65
C SER A 72 -1.49 3.92 12.29
N ARG A 73 -0.85 3.25 11.35
CA ARG A 73 -0.73 3.71 9.96
C ARG A 73 -1.87 3.10 9.15
N VAL A 74 -2.46 3.88 8.25
CA VAL A 74 -3.65 3.50 7.50
C VAL A 74 -3.46 3.87 6.03
N TRP A 75 -3.71 2.91 5.15
CA TRP A 75 -3.77 3.11 3.71
C TRP A 75 -5.12 2.61 3.17
N ASP A 76 -5.53 3.13 2.02
CA ASP A 76 -6.63 2.58 1.24
C ASP A 76 -6.09 1.99 -0.06
N CYS A 77 -6.47 0.77 -0.37
CA CYS A 77 -6.26 0.14 -1.67
C CYS A 77 -7.60 0.10 -2.39
N CYS A 78 -7.77 1.00 -3.36
CA CYS A 78 -9.00 1.17 -4.12
C CYS A 78 -8.91 0.43 -5.46
N MET A 79 -9.87 -0.45 -5.71
CA MET A 79 -9.94 -1.28 -6.93
C MET A 79 -11.33 -1.28 -7.53
N ASN A 80 -11.52 -1.94 -8.68
CA ASN A 80 -12.86 -2.11 -9.22
C ASN A 80 -13.73 -2.98 -8.28
N PRO A 81 -15.01 -2.63 -8.03
CA PRO A 81 -15.87 -3.41 -7.13
C PRO A 81 -16.03 -4.88 -7.51
N GLN A 82 -15.92 -5.23 -8.80
CA GLN A 82 -16.06 -6.62 -9.23
C GLN A 82 -14.95 -7.53 -8.67
N VAL A 83 -13.75 -6.99 -8.45
CA VAL A 83 -12.62 -7.72 -7.85
C VAL A 83 -12.97 -8.14 -6.41
N LEU A 84 -13.51 -7.20 -5.62
CA LEU A 84 -13.95 -7.49 -4.26
C LEU A 84 -15.11 -8.49 -4.24
N ASN A 85 -16.06 -8.37 -5.18
CA ASN A 85 -17.20 -9.29 -5.27
C ASN A 85 -16.75 -10.73 -5.53
N ILE A 86 -15.83 -10.94 -6.48
CA ILE A 86 -15.30 -12.27 -6.77
C ILE A 86 -14.50 -12.81 -5.57
N GLY A 87 -13.71 -11.97 -4.90
CA GLY A 87 -12.99 -12.34 -3.68
C GLY A 87 -13.89 -12.68 -2.48
N VAL A 88 -15.16 -12.27 -2.47
CA VAL A 88 -16.11 -12.74 -1.46
C VAL A 88 -16.48 -14.21 -1.68
N VAL A 89 -16.57 -14.64 -2.94
CA VAL A 89 -16.97 -16.00 -3.33
C VAL A 89 -15.76 -16.93 -3.36
N GLU A 90 -14.63 -16.46 -3.89
CA GLU A 90 -13.41 -17.25 -4.09
C GLU A 90 -12.27 -16.83 -3.16
N SER A 91 -11.95 -17.69 -2.20
CA SER A 91 -10.94 -17.41 -1.18
C SER A 91 -9.52 -17.26 -1.74
N GLY A 92 -9.19 -17.98 -2.82
CA GLY A 92 -7.90 -17.86 -3.50
C GLY A 92 -7.70 -16.47 -4.11
N ILE A 93 -8.73 -15.93 -4.75
CA ILE A 93 -8.72 -14.59 -5.33
C ILE A 93 -8.65 -13.53 -4.24
N LYS A 94 -9.35 -13.74 -3.12
CA LYS A 94 -9.25 -12.88 -1.94
C LYS A 94 -7.83 -12.82 -1.38
N LEU A 95 -7.19 -13.98 -1.25
CA LEU A 95 -5.83 -14.08 -0.72
C LEU A 95 -4.84 -13.35 -1.63
N LEU A 96 -4.91 -13.61 -2.94
CA LEU A 96 -4.10 -12.92 -3.94
C LEU A 96 -4.31 -11.39 -3.87
N THR A 97 -5.57 -10.95 -3.82
CA THR A 97 -5.89 -9.51 -3.75
C THR A 97 -5.31 -8.87 -2.49
N ILE A 98 -5.35 -9.55 -1.34
CA ILE A 98 -4.75 -9.07 -0.10
C ILE A 98 -3.23 -9.01 -0.23
N GLU A 99 -2.60 -10.04 -0.79
CA GLU A 99 -1.15 -10.09 -1.00
C GLU A 99 -0.69 -8.93 -1.89
N THR A 100 -1.34 -8.72 -3.04
CA THR A 100 -1.03 -7.59 -3.93
C THR A 100 -1.23 -6.24 -3.22
N CYS A 101 -2.26 -6.09 -2.37
CA CYS A 101 -2.43 -4.87 -1.59
C CYS A 101 -1.32 -4.64 -0.57
N LEU A 102 -0.77 -5.70 0.03
CA LEU A 102 0.37 -5.61 0.95
C LEU A 102 1.62 -5.16 0.19
N GLU A 103 1.94 -5.82 -0.92
CA GLU A 103 3.10 -5.51 -1.76
C GLU A 103 3.06 -4.06 -2.27
N LEU A 104 1.92 -3.61 -2.81
CA LEU A 104 1.78 -2.24 -3.30
C LEU A 104 1.93 -1.18 -2.19
N VAL A 105 1.53 -1.50 -0.95
CA VAL A 105 1.74 -0.59 0.19
C VAL A 105 3.19 -0.60 0.64
N GLU A 106 3.85 -1.76 0.64
CA GLU A 106 5.29 -1.87 0.92
C GLU A 106 6.11 -1.02 -0.04
N ASP A 107 5.83 -1.13 -1.33
CA ASP A 107 6.47 -0.35 -2.39
C ASP A 107 6.19 1.16 -2.23
N ALA A 108 4.91 1.54 -2.08
CA ALA A 108 4.52 2.94 -1.98
C ALA A 108 5.05 3.65 -0.72
N ALA A 109 5.20 2.93 0.39
CA ALA A 109 5.61 3.51 1.68
C ALA A 109 7.05 3.20 2.07
N GLY A 110 7.77 2.35 1.33
CA GLY A 110 9.12 1.90 1.67
C GLY A 110 9.18 1.16 3.00
N VAL A 111 8.18 0.32 3.28
CA VAL A 111 8.07 -0.46 4.52
C VAL A 111 8.03 -1.96 4.22
N GLN A 112 8.23 -2.79 5.24
CA GLN A 112 7.93 -4.22 5.17
C GLN A 112 6.77 -4.54 6.10
N LEU A 113 5.78 -5.27 5.60
CA LEU A 113 4.57 -5.66 6.29
C LEU A 113 4.56 -7.15 6.59
N ASP A 114 4.13 -7.50 7.79
CA ASP A 114 3.97 -8.88 8.20
C ASP A 114 2.86 -9.56 7.36
N ARG A 115 3.13 -10.76 6.87
CA ARG A 115 2.14 -11.62 6.21
C ARG A 115 1.22 -12.33 7.21
N GLN A 116 1.56 -12.29 8.50
CA GLN A 116 0.63 -12.61 9.59
C GLN A 116 -0.32 -11.43 9.84
N TYR A 117 -1.41 -11.39 9.07
CA TYR A 117 -2.46 -10.39 9.21
C TYR A 117 -3.77 -10.97 9.78
N SER A 118 -4.67 -10.08 10.15
CA SER A 118 -6.04 -10.40 10.56
C SER A 118 -7.06 -9.54 9.81
N ILE A 119 -8.28 -10.04 9.64
CA ILE A 119 -9.38 -9.31 8.99
C ILE A 119 -10.41 -8.94 10.07
N PRO A 120 -10.31 -7.77 10.72
CA PRO A 120 -11.29 -7.33 11.71
C PRO A 120 -12.69 -7.14 11.09
N LYS A 121 -13.74 -7.31 11.91
CA LYS A 121 -15.15 -7.14 11.51
C LYS A 121 -15.54 -5.67 11.35
N MET A 122 -14.91 -4.97 10.41
CA MET A 122 -15.21 -3.59 10.04
C MET A 122 -14.95 -3.38 8.55
N LYS A 123 -15.66 -2.43 7.95
CA LYS A 123 -15.55 -2.14 6.51
C LYS A 123 -14.42 -1.17 6.15
N SER A 124 -14.08 -0.27 7.07
CA SER A 124 -12.93 0.64 6.93
C SER A 124 -12.41 1.05 8.31
N LYS A 125 -11.12 1.40 8.35
CA LYS A 125 -10.47 2.06 9.48
C LYS A 125 -10.47 3.56 9.25
N GLY A 126 -11.49 4.23 9.77
CA GLY A 126 -11.68 5.67 9.59
C GLY A 126 -12.32 6.02 8.24
N GLN A 127 -12.24 7.30 7.88
CA GLN A 127 -12.74 7.81 6.60
C GLN A 127 -11.76 7.44 5.47
N LEU A 128 -12.30 6.99 4.34
CA LEU A 128 -11.54 6.70 3.12
C LEU A 128 -11.10 8.01 2.45
N SER A 129 -9.93 8.00 1.82
CA SER A 129 -9.44 9.14 1.06
C SER A 129 -10.10 9.25 -0.31
N ASN A 130 -10.47 10.46 -0.69
CA ASN A 130 -10.87 10.77 -2.07
C ASN A 130 -9.62 11.02 -2.92
N THR A 131 -8.83 9.97 -3.17
CA THR A 131 -7.56 10.05 -3.90
C THR A 131 -7.79 10.57 -5.31
N GLU A 132 -6.95 11.52 -5.73
CA GLU A 132 -6.94 12.06 -7.10
C GLU A 132 -5.91 11.31 -7.93
N VAL A 133 -6.33 10.86 -9.11
CA VAL A 133 -5.54 9.99 -9.99
C VAL A 133 -5.60 10.56 -11.40
N SER A 134 -4.48 10.59 -12.12
CA SER A 134 -4.50 10.95 -13.55
C SER A 134 -4.95 9.78 -14.40
N ASP A 135 -5.65 10.03 -15.50
CA ASP A 135 -6.14 8.97 -16.38
C ASP A 135 -4.98 8.15 -17.00
N GLU A 136 -3.80 8.76 -17.13
CA GLU A 136 -2.56 8.12 -17.59
C GLU A 136 -2.04 7.04 -16.61
N SER A 137 -2.42 7.10 -15.32
CA SER A 137 -1.99 6.14 -14.31
C SER A 137 -2.53 4.73 -14.53
N PHE A 138 -3.54 4.57 -15.40
CA PHE A 138 -4.10 3.27 -15.79
C PHE A 138 -3.90 2.94 -17.26
N ALA A 139 -3.16 3.78 -17.99
CA ALA A 139 -2.81 3.45 -19.37
C ALA A 139 -2.00 2.16 -19.36
N LYS A 140 -2.43 1.16 -20.15
CA LYS A 140 -1.62 -0.04 -20.35
C LYS A 140 -0.24 0.41 -20.85
N PRO A 141 0.87 -0.03 -20.22
CA PRO A 141 2.20 0.25 -20.76
C PRO A 141 2.22 -0.23 -22.21
N LYS A 142 2.56 0.68 -23.13
CA LYS A 142 2.48 0.41 -24.57
C LYS A 142 3.74 -0.31 -25.06
N THR A 143 4.80 -0.29 -24.25
CA THR A 143 6.11 -0.86 -24.57
C THR A 143 6.73 -1.56 -23.35
N LEU A 144 7.73 -2.43 -23.61
CA LEU A 144 8.53 -3.10 -22.58
C LEU A 144 9.30 -2.09 -21.70
N GLU A 145 9.66 -0.94 -22.27
CA GLU A 145 10.32 0.17 -21.56
C GLU A 145 9.34 0.85 -20.57
N ASP A 146 8.06 0.99 -20.95
CA ASP A 146 7.02 1.53 -20.06
C ASP A 146 6.76 0.61 -18.85
N MET A 147 6.86 -0.72 -19.02
CA MET A 147 6.69 -1.69 -17.93
C MET A 147 7.77 -1.55 -16.85
N LEU A 148 9.01 -1.21 -17.25
CA LEU A 148 10.14 -1.01 -16.33
C LEU A 148 10.12 0.38 -15.69
N ALA A 149 9.55 1.39 -16.36
CA ALA A 149 9.44 2.75 -15.83
C ALA A 149 8.35 2.91 -14.75
N VAL A 150 7.28 2.11 -14.79
CA VAL A 150 6.21 2.15 -13.76
C VAL A 150 6.75 1.73 -12.37
N SER A 151 7.79 0.90 -12.30
CA SER A 151 8.43 0.57 -11.02
C SER A 151 9.33 1.67 -10.46
N GLU A 152 9.66 2.71 -11.25
CA GLU A 152 10.57 3.80 -10.86
C GLU A 152 9.89 5.18 -10.80
N ALA A 153 8.55 5.26 -10.85
CA ALA A 153 7.86 6.55 -10.82
C ALA A 153 8.09 7.29 -9.48
N PRO A 154 8.38 8.60 -9.50
CA PRO A 154 8.89 9.32 -8.35
C PRO A 154 7.79 9.62 -7.34
N VAL A 155 7.95 9.11 -6.11
CA VAL A 155 7.27 9.65 -4.93
C VAL A 155 7.65 11.13 -4.83
N ALA A 156 6.66 12.01 -4.95
CA ALA A 156 6.85 13.46 -4.88
C ALA A 156 7.71 13.84 -3.66
N PRO A 157 8.64 14.81 -3.78
CA PRO A 157 9.55 15.15 -2.70
C PRO A 157 8.76 15.81 -1.57
N SER A 158 8.57 15.10 -0.45
CA SER A 158 8.04 15.73 0.76
C SER A 158 9.13 16.64 1.33
N SER A 159 8.88 17.94 1.24
CA SER A 159 9.65 19.01 1.86
C SER A 159 9.93 18.72 3.34
N LYS A 160 11.22 18.72 3.72
CA LYS A 160 11.63 18.82 5.13
C LYS A 160 11.08 20.12 5.74
N PRO A 161 10.58 20.12 6.99
CA PRO A 161 10.77 21.25 7.87
C PRO A 161 12.10 21.07 8.63
N ALA A 162 12.86 22.16 8.71
CA ALA A 162 14.07 22.28 9.49
C ALA A 162 13.80 22.03 10.98
N VAL A 163 14.64 21.21 11.62
CA VAL A 163 14.82 21.24 13.07
C VAL A 163 16.26 21.67 13.33
N LEU A 164 16.38 22.90 13.83
CA LEU A 164 17.57 23.44 14.45
C LEU A 164 17.72 22.74 15.81
N ILE A 165 18.80 22.00 16.02
CA ILE A 165 19.20 21.52 17.34
C ILE A 165 20.61 22.02 17.60
N GLU A 166 20.71 22.93 18.56
CA GLU A 166 21.93 23.22 19.30
C GLU A 166 22.39 21.95 20.01
N GLU A 167 23.62 21.50 19.79
CA GLU A 167 24.30 20.65 20.75
C GLU A 167 25.49 21.40 21.35
N LEU A 168 25.35 21.68 22.64
CA LEU A 168 26.41 22.09 23.55
C LEU A 168 27.26 20.87 23.94
N SER A 169 28.56 21.14 24.07
CA SER A 169 29.56 20.47 24.89
C SER A 169 30.19 19.15 24.39
N GLU A 170 31.30 19.31 23.65
CA GLU A 170 32.39 18.32 23.64
C GLU A 170 33.38 18.66 24.77
N THR A 171 33.43 17.81 25.79
CA THR A 171 34.59 17.71 26.69
C THR A 171 35.69 16.89 26.04
N LYS A 172 36.84 17.53 25.87
CA LYS A 172 38.12 16.99 25.41
C LYS A 172 38.54 15.75 26.20
N GLN A 173 39.08 14.74 25.51
CA GLN A 173 40.16 13.94 26.08
C GLN A 173 41.22 13.59 25.05
N ASP A 174 42.42 14.03 25.41
CA ASP A 174 43.71 14.03 24.74
C ASP A 174 44.32 12.63 24.75
N TYR A 175 44.81 12.13 23.61
CA TYR A 175 45.85 11.09 23.59
C TYR A 175 46.82 11.36 22.45
N SER A 176 47.97 11.90 22.86
CA SER A 176 49.20 12.04 22.12
C SER A 176 50.01 10.75 22.20
N HIS A 177 50.50 10.26 21.05
CA HIS A 177 51.74 9.48 20.91
C HIS A 177 52.21 9.65 19.46
N HIS A 178 53.10 10.61 19.18
CA HIS A 178 54.56 10.45 19.12
C HIS A 178 55.03 9.32 18.18
N ILE A 179 55.40 9.77 16.98
CA ILE A 179 56.28 9.11 16.03
C ILE A 179 57.70 9.14 16.60
N VAL A 180 58.33 7.98 16.74
CA VAL A 180 59.74 7.72 16.37
C VAL A 180 59.82 6.32 15.81
#